data_AF-A0A1H9MEY7-F1
#
_entry.id   AF-A0A1H9MEY7-F1
#
_cell.length_a   1.000
_cell.length_b   1.000
_cell.length_c   1.000
_cell.angle_alpha   90.00
_cell.angle_beta   90.00
_cell.angle_gamma   90.00
#
_symmetry.space_group_name_H-M   'P 1'
#
loop_
_entity.id
_entity.type
_entity.pdbx_description
1 polymer ?
#
loop_
_entity_poly.entity_id
_entity_poly.type
_entity_poly.pdbx_seq_one_letter_code
_entity_poly.pdbx_strand_id
1 'polypeptide(L)'
;MTASTTDEYQRAADAIAPIWAELLGTGDDRITPSTDFFAAGGHSLTAMLLVTRVANDLGKSVPLFALVENPTLAAFVAYVLRAEDATAVVEERAPDGSTTQTERLLGYNEPTRRENRNQRFEYYYANAIGSAAHAEFCEQVYGRNLGQHGMADFGQIDRMLELLGAKEGDTILDLGCGYGLISQYIAEKTGANVVGVDLSASAIAYATGLAESDDRLSFQVQDANDLTFPAGTFTHIVSIDTIYYAPSLRDLLRRFQEIGTADLRVGIVRTFPIRTFTADTWSPDRTELATLLRELFGGYDTVDLSREENAHWKKKVEVLDSLRDRFAAEGNEELFEFRYAEAAYEAGIEQYRYMFVSRTA
;
A
#
# COMPACT_ATOMS: atom_id res chain seq x y z
N MET A 1 -25.38 35.76 3.89
CA MET A 1 -25.83 34.35 3.72
C MET A 1 -27.35 34.34 3.82
N THR A 2 -28.04 34.02 2.73
CA THR A 2 -29.51 33.95 2.64
C THR A 2 -29.99 32.60 3.18
N ALA A 3 -31.23 32.50 3.69
CA ALA A 3 -31.82 31.26 4.21
C ALA A 3 -31.68 30.06 3.23
N SER A 4 -31.74 30.31 1.92
CA SER A 4 -31.52 29.32 0.86
C SER A 4 -30.15 28.62 0.89
N THR A 5 -29.10 29.32 1.33
CA THR A 5 -27.71 28.78 1.37
C THR A 5 -27.49 27.93 2.61
N THR A 6 -28.16 28.27 3.71
CA THR A 6 -28.12 27.48 4.95
C THR A 6 -28.88 26.16 4.78
N ASP A 7 -30.03 26.18 4.10
CA ASP A 7 -30.80 24.96 3.82
C ASP A 7 -30.07 24.00 2.87
N GLU A 8 -29.35 24.54 1.87
CA GLU A 8 -28.56 23.75 0.95
C GLU A 8 -27.35 23.10 1.64
N TYR A 9 -26.66 23.87 2.49
CA TYR A 9 -25.59 23.31 3.32
C TYR A 9 -26.08 22.21 4.24
N GLN A 10 -27.21 22.42 4.92
CA GLN A 10 -27.74 21.42 5.85
C GLN A 10 -28.11 20.12 5.11
N ARG A 11 -28.75 20.20 3.94
CA ARG A 11 -29.05 19.01 3.13
C ARG A 11 -27.80 18.25 2.70
N ALA A 12 -26.75 18.95 2.27
CA ALA A 12 -25.50 18.31 1.90
C ALA A 12 -24.79 17.69 3.11
N ALA A 13 -24.80 18.37 4.26
CA ALA A 13 -24.24 17.85 5.50
C ALA A 13 -24.99 16.59 5.98
N ASP A 14 -26.33 16.58 5.93
CA ASP A 14 -27.17 15.45 6.33
C ASP A 14 -27.00 14.23 5.40
N ALA A 15 -26.63 14.46 4.14
CA ALA A 15 -26.31 13.39 3.20
C ALA A 15 -24.88 12.84 3.40
N ILE A 16 -23.91 13.70 3.71
CA ILE A 16 -22.49 13.32 3.79
C ILE A 16 -22.14 12.74 5.16
N ALA A 17 -22.69 13.27 6.25
CA ALA A 17 -22.34 12.86 7.62
C ALA A 17 -22.56 11.36 7.91
N PRO A 18 -23.63 10.70 7.43
CA PRO A 18 -23.81 9.25 7.63
C PRO A 18 -22.76 8.42 6.88
N ILE A 19 -22.40 8.82 5.65
CA ILE A 19 -21.34 8.16 4.87
C ILE A 19 -20.01 8.29 5.62
N TRP A 20 -19.74 9.48 6.16
CA TRP A 20 -18.56 9.78 6.96
C TRP A 20 -18.50 8.91 8.23
N ALA A 21 -19.60 8.79 8.97
CA ALA A 21 -19.71 7.99 10.18
C ALA A 21 -19.47 6.50 9.90
N GLU A 22 -20.16 5.98 8.88
CA GLU A 22 -20.06 4.59 8.41
C GLU A 22 -18.61 4.23 8.06
N LEU A 23 -17.95 5.07 7.26
CA LEU A 23 -16.58 4.81 6.79
C LEU A 23 -15.53 4.90 7.88
N LEU A 24 -15.78 5.65 8.95
CA LEU A 24 -14.90 5.73 10.12
C LEU A 24 -15.21 4.66 11.17
N GLY A 25 -16.27 3.85 10.97
CA GLY A 25 -16.72 2.88 11.97
C GLY A 25 -17.19 3.55 13.27
N THR A 26 -17.65 4.80 13.21
CA THR A 26 -18.15 5.57 14.35
C THR A 26 -19.67 5.74 14.23
N GLY A 27 -20.38 5.78 15.36
CA GLY A 27 -21.81 6.12 15.34
C GLY A 27 -22.06 7.54 14.82
N ASP A 28 -23.19 7.75 14.13
CA ASP A 28 -23.60 9.05 13.55
C ASP A 28 -23.57 10.20 14.56
N ASP A 29 -23.83 9.90 15.83
CA ASP A 29 -23.85 10.83 16.96
C ASP A 29 -22.47 11.41 17.32
N ARG A 30 -21.37 10.84 16.77
CA ARG A 30 -20.00 11.29 17.01
C ARG A 30 -19.44 12.18 15.90
N ILE A 31 -20.15 12.33 14.78
CA ILE A 31 -19.72 13.18 13.68
C ILE A 31 -20.23 14.60 13.89
N THR A 32 -19.28 15.54 14.01
CA THR A 32 -19.53 16.98 14.18
C THR A 32 -19.01 17.73 12.95
N PRO A 33 -19.43 18.99 12.72
CA PRO A 33 -18.89 19.81 11.64
C PRO A 33 -17.35 19.96 11.69
N SER A 34 -16.75 19.87 12.87
CA SER A 34 -15.30 19.93 13.09
C SER A 34 -14.59 18.58 13.06
N THR A 35 -15.30 17.47 12.86
CA THR A 35 -14.69 16.14 12.82
C THR A 35 -13.80 16.05 11.58
N ASP A 36 -12.49 15.92 11.82
CA ASP A 36 -11.48 15.71 10.79
C ASP A 36 -11.47 14.24 10.37
N PHE A 37 -11.58 13.97 9.07
CA PHE A 37 -11.67 12.64 8.49
C PHE A 37 -10.45 11.78 8.86
N PHE A 38 -9.25 12.32 8.69
CA PHE A 38 -8.00 11.58 8.86
C PHE A 38 -7.60 11.48 10.34
N ALA A 39 -7.87 12.52 11.13
CA ALA A 39 -7.65 12.47 12.57
C ALA A 39 -8.58 11.46 13.26
N ALA A 40 -9.77 11.25 12.70
CA ALA A 40 -10.75 10.29 13.20
C ALA A 40 -10.52 8.84 12.71
N GLY A 41 -9.41 8.56 12.01
CA GLY A 41 -9.04 7.22 11.56
C GLY A 41 -9.34 6.93 10.08
N GLY A 42 -9.82 7.92 9.34
CA GLY A 42 -10.01 7.82 7.90
C GLY A 42 -8.67 7.72 7.17
N HIS A 43 -8.66 6.97 6.08
CA HIS A 43 -7.47 6.67 5.29
C HIS A 43 -7.80 6.74 3.80
N SER A 44 -6.79 6.61 2.93
CA SER A 44 -6.92 6.85 1.47
C SER A 44 -8.04 6.03 0.82
N LEU A 45 -8.28 4.81 1.33
CA LEU A 45 -9.34 3.93 0.86
C LEU A 45 -10.72 4.49 1.25
N THR A 46 -10.96 4.77 2.53
CA THR A 46 -12.23 5.31 3.01
C THR A 46 -12.47 6.72 2.46
N ALA A 47 -11.42 7.51 2.26
CA ALA A 47 -11.49 8.81 1.59
C ALA A 47 -11.95 8.67 0.13
N MET A 48 -11.42 7.69 -0.61
CA MET A 48 -11.86 7.42 -1.98
C MET A 48 -13.31 6.95 -2.02
N LEU A 49 -13.71 6.09 -1.08
CA LEU A 49 -15.09 5.63 -0.95
C LEU A 49 -16.05 6.78 -0.62
N LEU A 50 -15.64 7.72 0.24
CA LEU A 50 -16.41 8.90 0.56
C LEU A 50 -16.64 9.75 -0.69
N VAL A 51 -15.57 10.13 -1.41
CA VAL A 51 -15.73 10.98 -2.61
C VAL A 51 -16.53 10.29 -3.70
N THR A 52 -16.38 8.97 -3.88
CA THR A 52 -17.18 8.20 -4.83
C THR A 52 -18.65 8.15 -4.45
N ARG A 53 -18.99 7.88 -3.18
CA ARG A 53 -20.39 7.88 -2.73
C ARG A 53 -21.00 9.27 -2.81
N VAL A 54 -20.26 10.30 -2.43
CA VAL A 54 -20.72 11.69 -2.58
C VAL A 54 -20.93 12.05 -4.06
N ALA A 55 -20.06 11.61 -4.96
CA ALA A 55 -20.24 11.83 -6.39
C ALA A 55 -21.51 11.13 -6.92
N ASN A 56 -21.79 9.90 -6.49
CA ASN A 56 -22.97 9.14 -6.89
C ASN A 56 -24.27 9.70 -6.28
N ASP A 57 -24.25 10.06 -4.99
CA ASP A 57 -25.44 10.45 -4.23
C ASP A 57 -25.82 11.92 -4.46
N LEU A 58 -24.83 12.80 -4.64
CA LEU A 58 -25.05 14.25 -4.84
C LEU A 58 -24.83 14.71 -6.30
N GLY A 59 -24.33 13.83 -7.18
CA GLY A 59 -24.05 14.17 -8.58
C GLY A 59 -22.92 15.19 -8.76
N LYS A 60 -21.96 15.23 -7.82
CA LYS A 60 -20.87 16.22 -7.80
C LYS A 60 -19.52 15.60 -8.15
N SER A 61 -18.73 16.30 -8.97
CA SER A 61 -17.36 15.89 -9.28
C SER A 61 -16.42 16.31 -8.14
N VAL A 62 -16.15 15.38 -7.23
CA VAL A 62 -15.32 15.64 -6.05
C VAL A 62 -14.00 14.87 -6.18
N PRO A 63 -12.88 15.55 -6.44
CA PRO A 63 -11.59 14.88 -6.48
C PRO A 63 -11.15 14.50 -5.06
N LEU A 64 -10.43 13.39 -4.90
CA LEU A 64 -9.97 12.91 -3.59
C LEU A 64 -9.14 13.94 -2.82
N PHE A 65 -8.34 14.74 -3.52
CA PHE A 65 -7.54 15.79 -2.90
C PHE A 65 -8.41 16.84 -2.19
N ALA A 66 -9.67 17.01 -2.59
CA ALA A 66 -10.59 17.94 -1.93
C ALA A 66 -10.80 17.59 -0.46
N LEU A 67 -10.87 16.29 -0.13
CA LEU A 67 -10.97 15.84 1.25
C LEU A 67 -9.66 16.07 2.01
N VAL A 68 -8.51 15.90 1.36
CA VAL A 68 -7.20 16.16 1.97
C VAL A 68 -7.02 17.65 2.31
N GLU A 69 -7.44 18.55 1.42
CA GLU A 69 -7.36 20.00 1.65
C GLU A 69 -8.46 20.53 2.58
N ASN A 70 -9.58 19.81 2.70
CA ASN A 70 -10.73 20.20 3.49
C ASN A 70 -11.15 19.04 4.41
N PRO A 71 -10.31 18.65 5.38
CA PRO A 71 -10.45 17.37 6.08
C PRO A 71 -11.59 17.36 7.11
N THR A 72 -12.15 18.52 7.48
CA THR A 72 -13.31 18.57 8.38
C THR A 72 -14.62 18.44 7.61
N LEU A 73 -15.63 17.80 8.21
CA LEU A 73 -16.95 17.67 7.59
C LEU A 73 -17.48 19.01 7.05
N ALA A 74 -17.37 20.09 7.83
CA ALA A 74 -17.84 21.41 7.42
C ALA A 74 -17.10 21.95 6.20
N ALA A 75 -15.77 21.84 6.18
CA ALA A 75 -14.95 22.33 5.07
C ALA A 75 -15.21 21.49 3.81
N PHE A 76 -15.34 20.17 3.95
CA PHE A 76 -15.64 19.28 2.84
C PHE A 76 -17.02 19.55 2.24
N VAL A 77 -18.07 19.67 3.06
CA VAL A 77 -19.43 20.05 2.59
C VAL A 77 -19.39 21.37 1.83
N ALA A 78 -18.68 22.37 2.35
CA ALA A 78 -18.52 23.67 1.68
C ALA A 78 -17.73 23.56 0.35
N TYR A 79 -16.84 22.59 0.20
CA TYR A 79 -16.20 22.28 -1.08
C TYR A 79 -17.21 21.65 -2.05
N VAL A 80 -17.92 20.59 -1.62
CA VAL A 80 -18.86 19.82 -2.46
C VAL A 80 -19.95 20.72 -3.05
N LEU A 81 -20.47 21.68 -2.28
CA LEU A 81 -21.48 22.63 -2.76
C LEU A 81 -20.97 23.56 -3.88
N ARG A 82 -19.66 23.76 -3.97
CA ARG A 82 -19.01 24.58 -5.01
C ARG A 82 -18.47 23.73 -6.16
N ALA A 83 -18.47 22.41 -6.03
CA ALA A 83 -17.99 21.50 -7.05
C ALA A 83 -18.93 21.49 -8.27
N GLU A 84 -18.33 21.29 -9.44
CA GLU A 84 -19.05 21.11 -10.69
C GLU A 84 -19.87 19.80 -10.64
N ASP A 85 -20.92 19.74 -11.45
CA ASP A 85 -21.70 18.51 -11.58
C ASP A 85 -20.85 17.41 -12.21
N ALA A 86 -20.94 16.19 -11.69
CA ALA A 86 -20.22 15.06 -12.23
C ALA A 86 -20.74 14.73 -13.64
N THR A 87 -19.85 14.70 -14.63
CA THR A 87 -20.08 13.87 -15.81
C THR A 87 -20.16 12.42 -15.34
N ALA A 88 -21.20 11.68 -15.73
CA ALA A 88 -21.44 10.31 -15.26
C ALA A 88 -20.16 9.47 -15.30
N VAL A 89 -19.59 9.20 -14.12
CA VAL A 89 -18.45 8.30 -13.96
C VAL A 89 -19.05 6.90 -13.97
N VAL A 90 -18.92 6.19 -15.08
CA VAL A 90 -19.30 4.77 -15.13
C VAL A 90 -18.22 4.00 -14.37
N GLU A 91 -18.53 3.54 -13.15
CA GLU A 91 -17.63 2.65 -12.42
C GLU A 91 -17.38 1.38 -13.23
N GLU A 92 -16.11 1.09 -13.50
CA GLU A 92 -15.70 -0.11 -14.19
C GLU A 92 -15.98 -1.34 -13.30
N ARG A 93 -16.74 -2.29 -13.85
CA ARG A 93 -17.00 -3.58 -13.19
C ARG A 93 -15.88 -4.57 -13.49
N ALA A 94 -15.72 -5.56 -12.61
CA ALA A 94 -14.92 -6.73 -12.93
C ALA A 94 -15.32 -7.34 -14.30
N PRO A 95 -14.42 -8.03 -15.02
CA PRO A 95 -14.73 -8.62 -16.33
C PRO A 95 -15.93 -9.57 -16.35
N ASP A 96 -16.25 -10.18 -15.20
CA ASP A 96 -17.41 -11.05 -14.99
C ASP A 96 -18.70 -10.30 -14.58
N GLY A 97 -18.62 -8.97 -14.45
CA GLY A 97 -19.72 -8.08 -14.07
C GLY A 97 -20.12 -8.15 -12.60
N SER A 98 -19.41 -8.92 -11.77
CA SER A 98 -19.85 -9.32 -10.42
C SER A 98 -19.72 -8.23 -9.36
N THR A 99 -18.75 -7.33 -9.50
CA THR A 99 -18.46 -6.31 -8.49
C THR A 99 -17.87 -5.04 -9.10
N THR A 100 -18.24 -3.88 -8.55
CA THR A 100 -17.62 -2.61 -8.89
C THR A 100 -16.27 -2.44 -8.19
N GLN A 101 -15.46 -1.50 -8.65
CA GLN A 101 -14.19 -1.18 -7.98
C GLN A 101 -14.40 -0.80 -6.50
N THR A 102 -15.44 -0.01 -6.21
CA THR A 102 -15.80 0.46 -4.87
C THR A 102 -16.19 -0.71 -3.96
N GLU A 103 -16.96 -1.68 -4.44
CA GLU A 103 -17.32 -2.89 -3.68
C GLU A 103 -16.11 -3.82 -3.41
N ARG A 104 -15.14 -3.88 -4.34
CA ARG A 104 -13.87 -4.59 -4.12
C ARG A 104 -13.04 -3.95 -3.02
N LEU A 105 -12.98 -2.63 -3.03
CA LEU A 105 -12.25 -1.82 -2.07
C LEU A 105 -12.91 -1.82 -0.68
N LEU A 106 -14.24 -1.68 -0.60
CA LEU A 106 -15.02 -1.75 0.65
C LEU A 106 -14.76 -3.04 1.42
N GLY A 107 -14.72 -4.18 0.73
CA GLY A 107 -14.47 -5.45 1.40
C GLY A 107 -12.99 -5.77 1.62
N TYR A 108 -12.03 -4.95 1.17
CA TYR A 108 -10.61 -5.34 1.13
C TYR A 108 -10.01 -5.69 2.51
N ASN A 109 -10.49 -5.02 3.55
CA ASN A 109 -10.08 -5.24 4.95
C ASN A 109 -11.11 -6.04 5.78
N GLU A 110 -12.21 -6.51 5.17
CA GLU A 110 -13.16 -7.39 5.84
C GLU A 110 -12.46 -8.65 6.35
N PRO A 111 -12.72 -9.13 7.57
CA PRO A 111 -12.01 -10.26 8.17
C PRO A 111 -11.93 -11.48 7.25
N THR A 112 -13.04 -11.82 6.59
CA THR A 112 -13.11 -12.95 5.65
C THR A 112 -12.27 -12.73 4.39
N ARG A 113 -12.23 -11.50 3.84
CA ARG A 113 -11.37 -11.18 2.69
C ARG A 113 -9.90 -11.11 3.08
N ARG A 114 -9.58 -10.63 4.28
CA ARG A 114 -8.23 -10.64 4.86
C ARG A 114 -7.72 -12.07 5.00
N GLU A 115 -8.51 -12.95 5.61
CA GLU A 115 -8.17 -14.38 5.75
C GLU A 115 -7.96 -15.04 4.39
N ASN A 116 -8.89 -14.85 3.44
CA ASN A 116 -8.76 -15.39 2.08
C ASN A 116 -7.49 -14.89 1.37
N ARG A 117 -7.16 -13.60 1.54
CA ARG A 117 -5.92 -13.02 0.99
C ARG A 117 -4.69 -13.65 1.62
N ASN A 118 -4.65 -13.79 2.94
CA ASN A 118 -3.53 -14.40 3.66
C ASN A 118 -3.33 -15.85 3.19
N GLN A 119 -4.41 -16.61 2.99
CA GLN A 119 -4.36 -17.96 2.43
C GLN A 119 -3.81 -17.98 1.00
N ARG A 120 -4.17 -17.01 0.15
CA ARG A 120 -3.60 -16.89 -1.20
C ARG A 120 -2.11 -16.59 -1.17
N PHE A 121 -1.64 -15.71 -0.28
CA PHE A 121 -0.20 -15.47 -0.12
C PHE A 121 0.53 -16.67 0.44
N GLU A 122 -0.05 -17.41 1.38
CA GLU A 122 0.55 -18.66 1.86
C GLU A 122 0.66 -19.70 0.76
N TYR A 123 -0.38 -19.85 -0.06
CA TYR A 123 -0.34 -20.72 -1.23
C TYR A 123 0.73 -20.27 -2.23
N TYR A 124 0.74 -18.97 -2.59
CA TYR A 124 1.77 -18.41 -3.47
C TYR A 124 3.15 -18.73 -2.90
N TYR A 125 3.32 -18.49 -1.60
CA TYR A 125 4.60 -18.64 -0.95
C TYR A 125 5.07 -20.11 -0.91
N ALA A 126 4.18 -21.05 -0.61
CA ALA A 126 4.51 -22.47 -0.59
C ALA A 126 4.92 -23.03 -1.97
N ASN A 127 4.36 -22.50 -3.07
CA ASN A 127 4.59 -23.02 -4.41
C ASN A 127 5.71 -22.30 -5.18
N ALA A 128 5.85 -20.98 -5.00
CA ALA A 128 6.83 -20.19 -5.76
C ALA A 128 8.28 -20.47 -5.35
N ILE A 129 8.57 -20.90 -4.10
CA ILE A 129 9.92 -21.29 -3.65
C ILE A 129 10.49 -22.43 -4.50
N GLY A 130 9.66 -23.42 -4.82
CA GLY A 130 10.10 -24.64 -5.50
C GLY A 130 10.03 -24.58 -7.03
N SER A 131 9.49 -23.50 -7.59
CA SER A 131 9.23 -23.40 -9.02
C SER A 131 10.42 -22.80 -9.77
N ALA A 132 11.03 -23.58 -10.68
CA ALA A 132 12.09 -23.08 -11.55
C ALA A 132 11.53 -22.13 -12.63
N ALA A 133 10.29 -22.34 -13.07
CA ALA A 133 9.52 -21.42 -13.90
C ALA A 133 9.35 -20.06 -13.23
N HIS A 134 9.00 -20.03 -11.95
CA HIS A 134 8.90 -18.80 -11.18
C HIS A 134 10.26 -18.12 -10.96
N ALA A 135 11.29 -18.89 -10.62
CA ALA A 135 12.65 -18.35 -10.47
C ALA A 135 13.13 -17.66 -11.77
N GLU A 136 12.93 -18.31 -12.92
CA GLU A 136 13.28 -17.73 -14.22
C GLU A 136 12.43 -16.52 -14.59
N PHE A 137 11.12 -16.56 -14.26
CA PHE A 137 10.27 -15.38 -14.38
C PHE A 137 10.87 -14.20 -13.60
N CYS A 138 11.28 -14.42 -12.35
CA CYS A 138 11.88 -13.38 -11.53
C CYS A 138 13.22 -12.87 -12.13
N GLU A 139 14.07 -13.77 -12.63
CA GLU A 139 15.33 -13.38 -13.28
C GLU A 139 15.09 -12.53 -14.55
N GLN A 140 14.17 -12.95 -15.41
CA GLN A 140 13.88 -12.22 -16.64
C GLN A 140 13.23 -10.87 -16.38
N VAL A 141 12.32 -10.77 -15.39
CA VAL A 141 11.61 -9.52 -15.07
C VAL A 141 12.48 -8.56 -14.25
N TYR A 142 13.05 -9.03 -13.14
CA TYR A 142 13.73 -8.20 -12.14
C TYR A 142 15.26 -8.21 -12.27
N GLY A 143 15.82 -9.04 -13.14
CA GLY A 143 17.26 -9.19 -13.36
C GLY A 143 17.94 -10.23 -12.45
N ARG A 144 17.31 -10.60 -11.33
CA ARG A 144 17.69 -11.70 -10.43
C ARG A 144 16.48 -12.11 -9.60
N ASN A 145 16.42 -13.38 -9.23
CA ASN A 145 15.38 -13.91 -8.36
C ASN A 145 15.59 -13.49 -6.90
N LEU A 146 14.70 -12.64 -6.37
CA LEU A 146 14.52 -12.42 -4.92
C LEU A 146 13.15 -12.91 -4.44
N GLY A 147 12.52 -13.82 -5.19
CA GLY A 147 11.19 -14.33 -4.88
C GLY A 147 10.10 -13.26 -4.89
N GLN A 148 10.29 -12.18 -5.66
CA GLN A 148 9.44 -11.00 -5.57
C GLN A 148 8.03 -11.25 -6.09
N HIS A 149 7.04 -11.03 -5.21
CA HIS A 149 5.67 -10.81 -5.63
C HIS A 149 5.46 -9.37 -6.13
N GLY A 150 6.02 -8.40 -5.39
CA GLY A 150 5.91 -6.96 -5.64
C GLY A 150 6.72 -6.46 -6.84
N MET A 151 6.99 -5.16 -6.87
CA MET A 151 7.51 -4.47 -8.07
C MET A 151 8.93 -3.93 -7.90
N ALA A 152 9.48 -4.04 -6.69
CA ALA A 152 10.82 -3.54 -6.41
C ALA A 152 11.90 -4.37 -7.14
N ASP A 153 12.65 -3.69 -7.98
CA ASP A 153 13.91 -4.18 -8.53
C ASP A 153 15.11 -3.70 -7.69
N PHE A 154 16.28 -4.19 -8.04
CA PHE A 154 17.54 -3.86 -7.37
C PHE A 154 17.90 -2.38 -7.42
N GLY A 155 17.60 -1.71 -8.54
CA GLY A 155 17.89 -0.28 -8.69
C GLY A 155 17.06 0.55 -7.70
N GLN A 156 15.79 0.17 -7.52
CA GLN A 156 14.92 0.79 -6.52
C GLN A 156 15.38 0.48 -5.09
N ILE A 157 15.78 -0.77 -4.80
CA ILE A 157 16.28 -1.14 -3.46
C ILE A 157 17.59 -0.40 -3.15
N ASP A 158 18.56 -0.43 -4.06
CA ASP A 158 19.84 0.28 -3.90
C ASP A 158 19.61 1.77 -3.67
N ARG A 159 18.72 2.39 -4.48
CA ARG A 159 18.37 3.80 -4.32
C ARG A 159 17.75 4.11 -2.96
N MET A 160 16.89 3.23 -2.45
CA MET A 160 16.28 3.38 -1.12
C MET A 160 17.34 3.30 -0.03
N LEU A 161 18.23 2.31 -0.08
CA LEU A 161 19.30 2.13 0.90
C LEU A 161 20.30 3.30 0.91
N GLU A 162 20.63 3.84 -0.26
CA GLU A 162 21.45 5.05 -0.39
C GLU A 162 20.81 6.27 0.29
N LEU A 163 19.52 6.51 0.03
CA LEU A 163 18.78 7.63 0.63
C LEU A 163 18.60 7.46 2.13
N LEU A 164 18.42 6.22 2.60
CA LEU A 164 18.39 5.89 4.01
C LEU A 164 19.77 6.04 4.67
N GLY A 165 20.86 5.94 3.90
CA GLY A 165 22.22 5.93 4.44
C GLY A 165 22.52 4.71 5.31
N ALA A 166 21.88 3.58 4.98
CA ALA A 166 22.00 2.32 5.71
C ALA A 166 23.41 1.71 5.54
N LYS A 167 23.99 1.20 6.64
CA LYS A 167 25.39 0.79 6.71
C LYS A 167 25.62 -0.26 7.81
N GLU A 168 26.86 -0.75 7.87
CA GLU A 168 27.30 -1.66 8.91
C GLU A 168 27.09 -1.05 10.31
N GLY A 169 26.58 -1.88 11.23
CA GLY A 169 26.20 -1.47 12.59
C GLY A 169 24.76 -1.01 12.75
N ASP A 170 24.03 -0.79 11.64
CA ASP A 170 22.60 -0.53 11.69
C ASP A 170 21.79 -1.82 11.98
N THR A 171 20.60 -1.63 12.53
CA THR A 171 19.57 -2.66 12.68
C THR A 171 18.34 -2.22 11.88
N ILE A 172 17.96 -3.02 10.88
CA ILE A 172 16.92 -2.72 9.90
C ILE A 172 15.74 -3.70 10.10
N LEU A 173 14.52 -3.17 10.23
CA LEU A 173 13.31 -3.97 10.10
C LEU A 173 12.87 -3.99 8.64
N ASP A 174 12.69 -5.18 8.07
CA ASP A 174 12.05 -5.39 6.78
C ASP A 174 10.60 -5.86 6.99
N LEU A 175 9.65 -4.94 6.83
CA LEU A 175 8.22 -5.18 7.06
C LEU A 175 7.56 -5.79 5.80
N GLY A 176 7.16 -7.06 5.90
CA GLY A 176 6.63 -7.85 4.79
C GLY A 176 7.75 -8.49 3.98
N CYS A 177 8.68 -9.17 4.65
CA CYS A 177 9.91 -9.64 4.03
C CYS A 177 9.72 -10.83 3.08
N GLY A 178 8.54 -11.45 3.04
CA GLY A 178 8.28 -12.67 2.28
C GLY A 178 9.31 -13.75 2.62
N TYR A 179 9.99 -14.26 1.60
CA TYR A 179 11.03 -15.31 1.75
C TYR A 179 12.39 -14.80 2.24
N GLY A 180 12.53 -13.51 2.54
CA GLY A 180 13.74 -12.94 3.12
C GLY A 180 14.90 -12.72 2.14
N LEU A 181 14.73 -12.97 0.84
CA LEU A 181 15.79 -12.75 -0.16
C LEU A 181 16.13 -11.26 -0.36
N ILE A 182 15.13 -10.37 -0.26
CA ILE A 182 15.39 -8.91 -0.21
C ILE A 182 16.13 -8.56 1.08
N SER A 183 15.73 -9.13 2.22
CA SER A 183 16.40 -8.91 3.51
C SER A 183 17.88 -9.35 3.47
N GLN A 184 18.16 -10.50 2.86
CA GLN A 184 19.52 -10.98 2.60
C GLN A 184 20.30 -9.99 1.72
N TYR A 185 19.69 -9.53 0.63
CA TYR A 185 20.32 -8.54 -0.25
C TYR A 185 20.64 -7.22 0.47
N ILE A 186 19.73 -6.74 1.33
CA ILE A 186 19.96 -5.55 2.16
C ILE A 186 21.17 -5.77 3.09
N ALA A 187 21.25 -6.92 3.77
CA ALA A 187 22.37 -7.26 4.64
C ALA A 187 23.70 -7.35 3.85
N GLU A 188 23.70 -7.99 2.68
CA GLU A 188 24.86 -8.07 1.78
C GLU A 188 25.36 -6.69 1.35
N LYS A 189 24.44 -5.79 0.98
CA LYS A 189 24.79 -4.46 0.48
C LYS A 189 25.27 -3.50 1.56
N THR A 190 24.66 -3.56 2.73
CA THR A 190 24.86 -2.55 3.78
C THR A 190 25.83 -3.01 4.86
N GLY A 191 25.93 -4.31 5.11
CA GLY A 191 26.57 -4.84 6.31
C GLY A 191 25.70 -4.78 7.57
N ALA A 192 24.46 -4.29 7.47
CA ALA A 192 23.55 -4.13 8.61
C ALA A 192 22.98 -5.47 9.10
N ASN A 193 22.47 -5.46 10.33
CA ASN A 193 21.60 -6.52 10.84
C ASN A 193 20.19 -6.31 10.30
N VAL A 194 19.56 -7.34 9.74
CA VAL A 194 18.22 -7.25 9.17
C VAL A 194 17.29 -8.23 9.87
N VAL A 195 16.21 -7.69 10.42
CA VAL A 195 15.10 -8.48 10.98
C VAL A 195 13.94 -8.42 9.99
N GLY A 196 13.60 -9.54 9.37
CA GLY A 196 12.44 -9.64 8.50
C GLY A 196 11.21 -10.14 9.24
N VAL A 197 10.05 -9.53 8.99
CA VAL A 197 8.77 -10.04 9.47
C VAL A 197 7.78 -10.19 8.33
N ASP A 198 7.01 -11.28 8.37
CA ASP A 198 5.90 -11.53 7.45
C ASP A 198 4.82 -12.33 8.19
N LEU A 199 3.58 -12.25 7.72
CA LEU A 199 2.47 -13.02 8.29
C LEU A 199 2.51 -14.49 7.83
N SER A 200 3.17 -14.77 6.70
CA SER A 200 3.28 -16.12 6.15
C SER A 200 4.30 -16.96 6.90
N ALA A 201 3.81 -18.04 7.52
CA ALA A 201 4.65 -19.05 8.15
C ALA A 201 5.50 -19.80 7.12
N SER A 202 4.96 -20.08 5.92
CA SER A 202 5.72 -20.76 4.85
C SER A 202 6.89 -19.90 4.38
N ALA A 203 6.68 -18.59 4.25
CA ALA A 203 7.70 -17.66 3.80
C ALA A 203 8.80 -17.50 4.86
N ILE A 204 8.42 -17.33 6.12
CA ILE A 204 9.37 -17.23 7.24
C ILE A 204 10.13 -18.53 7.47
N ALA A 205 9.52 -19.71 7.26
CA ALA A 205 10.22 -20.98 7.35
C ALA A 205 11.40 -21.07 6.36
N TYR A 206 11.20 -20.62 5.12
CA TYR A 206 12.27 -20.53 4.14
C TYR A 206 13.31 -19.45 4.54
N ALA A 207 12.85 -18.26 4.90
CA ALA A 207 13.73 -17.14 5.27
C ALA A 207 14.64 -17.51 6.46
N THR A 208 14.11 -18.22 7.45
CA THR A 208 14.88 -18.72 8.60
C THR A 208 16.02 -19.64 8.17
N GLY A 209 15.85 -20.42 7.10
CA GLY A 209 16.93 -21.22 6.51
C GLY A 209 18.07 -20.37 5.95
N LEU A 210 17.79 -19.17 5.43
CA LEU A 210 18.84 -18.23 4.98
C LEU A 210 19.70 -17.76 6.16
N ALA A 211 19.08 -17.51 7.31
CA ALA A 211 19.75 -17.05 8.53
C ALA A 211 20.70 -18.10 9.13
N GLU A 212 20.60 -19.39 8.77
CA GLU A 212 21.57 -20.42 9.20
C GLU A 212 22.99 -20.15 8.66
N SER A 213 23.10 -19.36 7.59
CA SER A 213 24.37 -19.04 6.91
C SER A 213 24.84 -17.60 7.12
N ASP A 214 24.04 -16.75 7.76
CA ASP A 214 24.32 -15.33 7.97
C ASP A 214 23.70 -14.82 9.28
N ASP A 215 24.54 -14.67 10.31
CA ASP A 215 24.14 -14.24 11.66
C ASP A 215 23.56 -12.81 11.71
N ARG A 216 23.65 -12.03 10.62
CA ARG A 216 23.04 -10.70 10.52
C ARG A 216 21.53 -10.78 10.25
N LEU A 217 21.02 -11.95 9.86
CA LEU A 217 19.62 -12.15 9.49
C LEU A 217 18.83 -12.78 10.64
N SER A 218 17.62 -12.28 10.86
CA SER A 218 16.64 -12.90 11.75
C SER A 218 15.24 -12.75 11.16
N PHE A 219 14.41 -13.78 11.28
CA PHE A 219 13.08 -13.80 10.68
C PHE A 219 12.02 -14.24 11.67
N GLN A 220 10.87 -13.59 11.67
CA GLN A 220 9.78 -13.89 12.62
C GLN A 220 8.42 -13.81 11.93
N VAL A 221 7.53 -14.76 12.25
CA VAL A 221 6.12 -14.65 11.88
C VAL A 221 5.48 -13.61 12.80
N GLN A 222 5.13 -12.44 12.26
CA GLN A 222 4.43 -11.39 13.00
C GLN A 222 3.40 -10.70 12.11
N ASP A 223 2.30 -10.26 12.72
CA ASP A 223 1.39 -9.32 12.09
C ASP A 223 2.02 -7.92 12.12
N ALA A 224 2.08 -7.24 10.98
CA ALA A 224 2.54 -5.86 10.89
C ALA A 224 1.81 -4.91 11.85
N ASN A 225 0.58 -5.26 12.26
CA ASN A 225 -0.24 -4.47 13.17
C ASN A 225 -0.03 -4.80 14.65
N ASP A 226 0.73 -5.85 14.96
CA ASP A 226 1.03 -6.31 16.32
C ASP A 226 2.52 -6.64 16.45
N LEU A 227 3.37 -5.69 16.08
CA LEU A 227 4.82 -5.83 16.17
C LEU A 227 5.26 -5.87 17.64
N THR A 228 5.93 -6.94 18.07
CA THR A 228 6.25 -7.20 19.49
C THR A 228 7.65 -6.75 19.92
N PHE A 229 8.34 -5.96 19.10
CA PHE A 229 9.71 -5.53 19.37
C PHE A 229 9.83 -4.50 20.52
N PRO A 230 10.94 -4.52 21.29
CA PRO A 230 11.22 -3.49 22.28
C PRO A 230 11.37 -2.09 21.67
N ALA A 231 11.17 -1.06 22.50
CA ALA A 231 11.40 0.32 22.08
C ALA A 231 12.88 0.58 21.74
N GLY A 232 13.16 1.39 20.72
CA GLY A 232 14.54 1.73 20.36
C GLY A 232 15.35 0.62 19.69
N THR A 233 14.71 -0.43 19.17
CA THR A 233 15.39 -1.59 18.55
C THR A 233 15.96 -1.25 17.17
N PHE A 234 15.23 -0.49 16.34
CA PHE A 234 15.56 -0.33 14.93
C PHE A 234 16.10 1.06 14.60
N THR A 235 17.24 1.08 13.93
CA THR A 235 17.79 2.31 13.31
C THR A 235 17.06 2.66 12.02
N HIS A 236 16.60 1.64 11.30
CA HIS A 236 15.91 1.79 10.02
C HIS A 236 14.70 0.87 9.96
N ILE A 237 13.65 1.31 9.29
CA ILE A 237 12.51 0.47 8.93
C ILE A 237 12.26 0.61 7.44
N VAL A 238 12.20 -0.50 6.72
CA VAL A 238 11.83 -0.54 5.31
C VAL A 238 10.49 -1.25 5.15
N SER A 239 9.65 -0.73 4.26
CA SER A 239 8.43 -1.42 3.83
C SER A 239 8.29 -1.27 2.33
N ILE A 240 8.43 -2.40 1.63
CA ILE A 240 8.28 -2.49 0.18
C ILE A 240 6.97 -3.21 -0.09
N ASP A 241 6.03 -2.52 -0.76
CA ASP A 241 4.77 -3.13 -1.21
C ASP A 241 3.99 -3.89 -0.10
N THR A 242 4.05 -3.39 1.14
CA THR A 242 3.46 -4.07 2.30
C THR A 242 2.61 -3.14 3.18
N ILE A 243 3.07 -1.90 3.42
CA ILE A 243 2.47 -1.01 4.43
C ILE A 243 0.96 -0.76 4.26
N TYR A 244 0.44 -0.89 3.04
CA TYR A 244 -0.98 -0.71 2.73
C TYR A 244 -1.90 -1.83 3.24
N TYR A 245 -1.34 -2.92 3.78
CA TYR A 245 -2.11 -3.95 4.48
C TYR A 245 -2.44 -3.58 5.94
N ALA A 246 -1.88 -2.49 6.46
CA ALA A 246 -2.21 -1.98 7.78
C ALA A 246 -3.64 -1.38 7.77
N PRO A 247 -4.54 -1.78 8.70
CA PRO A 247 -5.84 -1.15 8.84
C PRO A 247 -5.75 0.32 9.22
N SER A 248 -4.72 0.71 9.97
CA SER A 248 -4.44 2.08 10.38
C SER A 248 -2.98 2.41 10.10
N LEU A 249 -2.75 3.22 9.05
CA LEU A 249 -1.40 3.66 8.70
C LEU A 249 -0.79 4.53 9.81
N ARG A 250 -1.62 5.34 10.48
CA ARG A 250 -1.22 6.18 11.60
C ARG A 250 -0.69 5.36 12.78
N ASP A 251 -1.41 4.32 13.18
CA ASP A 251 -1.00 3.50 14.32
C ASP A 251 0.26 2.68 14.00
N LEU A 252 0.36 2.18 12.77
CA LEU A 252 1.59 1.53 12.31
C LEU A 252 2.79 2.48 12.33
N LEU A 253 2.63 3.71 11.82
CA LEU A 253 3.71 4.70 11.83
C LEU A 253 4.09 5.16 13.24
N ARG A 254 3.13 5.25 14.17
CA ARG A 254 3.44 5.46 15.59
C ARG A 254 4.20 4.28 16.18
N ARG A 255 3.80 3.06 15.84
CA ARG A 255 4.52 1.85 16.28
C ARG A 255 5.95 1.85 15.77
N PHE A 256 6.19 2.32 14.55
CA PHE A 256 7.54 2.53 14.02
C PHE A 256 8.36 3.48 14.90
N GLN A 257 7.81 4.64 15.29
CA GLN A 257 8.50 5.57 16.19
C GLN A 257 8.82 4.96 17.56
N GLU A 258 7.94 4.10 18.08
CA GLU A 258 8.17 3.42 19.36
C GLU A 258 9.32 2.40 19.27
N ILE A 259 9.29 1.51 18.27
CA ILE A 259 10.31 0.47 18.09
C ILE A 259 11.60 0.99 17.48
N GLY A 260 11.58 2.20 16.92
CA GLY A 260 12.73 2.86 16.34
C GLY A 260 13.56 3.60 17.36
N THR A 261 14.84 3.80 17.03
CA THR A 261 15.71 4.70 17.79
C THR A 261 15.26 6.16 17.65
N ALA A 262 15.82 7.05 18.47
CA ALA A 262 15.57 8.49 18.35
C ALA A 262 15.97 9.07 16.98
N ASP A 263 16.85 8.38 16.24
CA ASP A 263 17.28 8.77 14.90
C ASP A 263 16.72 7.87 13.78
N LEU A 264 15.57 7.24 14.03
CA LEU A 264 14.93 6.30 13.12
C LEU A 264 14.78 6.91 11.72
N ARG A 265 15.17 6.13 10.71
CA ARG A 265 14.90 6.42 9.30
C ARG A 265 13.95 5.39 8.71
N VAL A 266 13.00 5.84 7.90
CA VAL A 266 11.96 4.99 7.33
C VAL A 266 11.95 5.12 5.82
N GLY A 267 12.04 3.99 5.12
CA GLY A 267 11.94 3.91 3.66
C GLY A 267 10.69 3.13 3.28
N ILE A 268 9.77 3.76 2.55
CA ILE A 268 8.50 3.15 2.15
C ILE A 268 8.37 3.22 0.64
N VAL A 269 8.19 2.08 -0.02
CA VAL A 269 7.86 2.03 -1.44
C VAL A 269 6.42 1.56 -1.59
N ARG A 270 5.61 2.36 -2.27
CA ARG A 270 4.18 2.11 -2.42
C ARG A 270 3.68 2.50 -3.81
N THR A 271 2.89 1.61 -4.39
CA THR A 271 2.10 1.88 -5.60
C THR A 271 0.70 2.41 -5.23
N PHE A 272 0.21 3.34 -6.03
CA PHE A 272 -1.09 3.97 -5.98
C PHE A 272 -1.75 3.78 -7.37
N PRO A 273 -2.61 2.77 -7.52
CA PRO A 273 -3.32 2.55 -8.77
C PRO A 273 -4.34 3.68 -8.98
N ILE A 274 -4.18 4.47 -10.04
CA ILE A 274 -5.19 5.46 -10.40
C ILE A 274 -6.23 4.80 -11.27
N ARG A 275 -7.43 4.66 -10.72
CA ARG A 275 -8.56 4.02 -11.38
C ARG A 275 -9.69 5.00 -11.70
N THR A 276 -9.66 6.21 -11.11
CA THR A 276 -10.71 7.23 -11.23
C THR A 276 -10.22 8.69 -11.25
N PHE A 277 -8.91 8.96 -11.23
CA PHE A 277 -8.36 10.33 -11.37
C PHE A 277 -7.81 10.57 -12.77
N THR A 278 -7.79 11.83 -13.22
CA THR A 278 -6.95 12.23 -14.34
C THR A 278 -5.53 12.48 -13.84
N ALA A 279 -4.53 11.99 -14.58
CA ALA A 279 -3.10 12.11 -14.29
C ALA A 279 -2.68 13.54 -13.86
N ASP A 280 -3.33 14.54 -14.45
CA ASP A 280 -3.08 15.97 -14.28
C ASP A 280 -3.25 16.51 -12.85
N THR A 281 -3.89 15.77 -11.95
CA THR A 281 -4.21 16.24 -10.58
C THR A 281 -3.50 15.46 -9.47
N TRP A 282 -2.73 14.43 -9.84
CA TRP A 282 -2.08 13.54 -8.89
C TRP A 282 -0.71 14.06 -8.44
N SER A 283 -0.42 13.90 -7.15
CA SER A 283 0.88 14.23 -6.55
C SER A 283 1.11 13.36 -5.31
N PRO A 284 2.36 12.92 -5.02
CA PRO A 284 2.68 12.19 -3.80
C PRO A 284 2.33 12.99 -2.54
N ASP A 285 2.37 14.33 -2.60
CA ASP A 285 2.07 15.21 -1.47
C ASP A 285 0.62 15.15 -1.01
N ARG A 286 -0.26 14.67 -1.88
CA ARG A 286 -1.70 14.53 -1.67
C ARG A 286 -2.09 13.16 -1.14
N THR A 287 -1.11 12.32 -0.79
CA THR A 287 -1.36 11.02 -0.18
C THR A 287 -1.50 11.14 1.34
N GLU A 288 -2.33 10.28 1.93
CA GLU A 288 -2.42 10.13 3.39
C GLU A 288 -1.06 9.83 4.02
N LEU A 289 -0.25 8.98 3.36
CA LEU A 289 1.09 8.66 3.81
C LEU A 289 1.96 9.91 3.92
N ALA A 290 1.98 10.76 2.89
CA ALA A 290 2.72 12.02 2.93
C ALA A 290 2.27 12.95 4.07
N THR A 291 0.96 13.04 4.32
CA THR A 291 0.42 13.82 5.45
C THR A 291 0.90 13.26 6.79
N LEU A 292 0.81 11.95 6.99
CA LEU A 292 1.26 11.31 8.23
C LEU A 292 2.78 11.40 8.42
N LEU A 293 3.58 11.30 7.35
CA LEU A 293 5.03 11.48 7.43
C LEU A 293 5.40 12.91 7.83
N ARG A 294 4.72 13.93 7.31
CA ARG A 294 4.90 15.32 7.77
C ARG A 294 4.53 15.51 9.23
N GLU A 295 3.43 14.90 9.66
CA GLU A 295 2.93 15.05 11.03
C GLU A 295 3.81 14.31 12.05
N LEU A 296 4.13 13.05 11.78
CA LEU A 296 4.78 12.15 12.75
C LEU A 296 6.30 12.24 12.67
N PHE A 297 6.86 12.48 11.50
CA PHE A 297 8.31 12.49 11.25
C PHE A 297 8.83 13.89 10.82
N GLY A 298 7.98 14.91 10.78
CA GLY A 298 8.37 16.28 10.46
C GLY A 298 8.61 16.55 8.96
N GLY A 299 8.59 15.53 8.10
CA GLY A 299 8.75 15.67 6.66
C GLY A 299 9.04 14.35 5.95
N TYR A 300 9.26 14.43 4.64
CA TYR A 300 9.78 13.32 3.83
C TYR A 300 10.44 13.85 2.55
N ASP A 301 11.35 13.05 2.01
CA ASP A 301 11.80 13.12 0.62
C ASP A 301 11.05 12.05 -0.21
N THR A 302 10.88 12.30 -1.51
CA THR A 302 10.22 11.33 -2.39
C THR A 302 10.92 11.15 -3.74
N VAL A 303 10.83 9.94 -4.30
CA VAL A 303 11.26 9.61 -5.66
C VAL A 303 10.07 9.03 -6.41
N ASP A 304 9.78 9.60 -7.58
CA ASP A 304 8.79 9.08 -8.52
C ASP A 304 9.38 7.92 -9.33
N LEU A 305 8.72 6.76 -9.24
CA LEU A 305 9.08 5.50 -9.90
C LEU A 305 7.96 5.05 -10.85
N SER A 306 7.01 5.93 -11.19
CA SER A 306 5.79 5.57 -11.92
C SER A 306 6.10 5.09 -13.33
N ARG A 307 7.13 5.65 -13.99
CA ARG A 307 7.53 5.22 -15.33
C ARG A 307 8.04 3.78 -15.31
N GLU A 308 8.91 3.47 -14.36
CA GLU A 308 9.47 2.15 -14.13
C GLU A 308 8.36 1.15 -13.82
N GLU A 309 7.44 1.49 -12.92
CA GLU A 309 6.28 0.67 -12.54
C GLU A 309 5.43 0.25 -13.75
N ASN A 310 5.00 1.23 -14.58
CA ASN A 310 4.15 0.94 -15.73
C ASN A 310 4.88 0.12 -16.82
N ALA A 311 6.18 0.32 -16.99
CA ALA A 311 6.98 -0.51 -17.89
C ALA A 311 7.13 -1.94 -17.35
N HIS A 312 7.28 -2.07 -16.04
CA HIS A 312 7.47 -3.32 -15.34
C HIS A 312 6.23 -4.22 -15.44
N TRP A 313 5.02 -3.67 -15.29
CA TRP A 313 3.78 -4.45 -15.45
C TRP A 313 3.64 -5.05 -16.86
N LYS A 314 3.98 -4.29 -17.90
CA LYS A 314 3.98 -4.79 -19.29
C LYS A 314 4.97 -5.93 -19.47
N LYS A 315 6.18 -5.77 -18.92
CA LYS A 315 7.22 -6.80 -18.94
C LYS A 315 6.79 -8.08 -18.22
N LYS A 316 6.08 -7.98 -17.07
CA LYS A 316 5.55 -9.15 -16.36
C LYS A 316 4.61 -9.96 -17.25
N VAL A 317 3.69 -9.31 -17.97
CA VAL A 317 2.76 -9.99 -18.89
C VAL A 317 3.52 -10.72 -19.98
N GLU A 318 4.45 -10.05 -20.66
CA GLU A 318 5.25 -10.62 -21.74
C GLU A 318 6.05 -11.84 -21.29
N VAL A 319 6.75 -11.74 -20.15
CA VAL A 319 7.57 -12.84 -19.63
C VAL A 319 6.71 -14.01 -19.15
N LEU A 320 5.62 -13.74 -18.42
CA LEU A 320 4.73 -14.82 -17.97
C LEU A 320 4.16 -15.58 -19.15
N ASP A 321 3.67 -14.89 -20.19
CA ASP A 321 3.12 -15.56 -21.37
C ASP A 321 4.17 -16.47 -22.05
N SER A 322 5.43 -16.03 -22.12
CA SER A 322 6.53 -16.83 -22.65
C SER A 322 6.88 -18.08 -21.81
N LEU A 323 6.52 -18.08 -20.51
CA LEU A 323 6.85 -19.15 -19.56
C LEU A 323 5.66 -20.06 -19.24
N ARG A 324 4.48 -19.82 -19.81
CA ARG A 324 3.24 -20.57 -19.55
C ARG A 324 3.44 -22.09 -19.58
N ASP A 325 4.04 -22.60 -20.66
CA ASP A 325 4.26 -24.03 -20.84
C ASP A 325 5.23 -24.62 -19.79
N ARG A 326 6.17 -23.80 -19.27
CA ARG A 326 7.07 -24.25 -18.21
C ARG A 326 6.37 -24.36 -16.86
N PHE A 327 5.52 -23.38 -16.53
CA PHE A 327 4.70 -23.49 -15.33
C PHE A 327 3.80 -24.73 -15.38
N ALA A 328 3.18 -25.01 -16.53
CA ALA A 328 2.38 -26.22 -16.71
C ALA A 328 3.22 -27.51 -16.59
N ALA A 329 4.45 -27.53 -17.14
CA ALA A 329 5.35 -28.67 -17.02
C ALA A 329 5.75 -28.98 -15.56
N GLU A 330 5.71 -27.98 -14.68
CA GLU A 330 5.96 -28.14 -13.24
C GLU A 330 4.69 -28.47 -12.42
N GLY A 331 3.50 -28.49 -13.05
CA GLY A 331 2.22 -28.60 -12.33
C GLY A 331 1.86 -27.33 -11.55
N ASN A 332 2.39 -26.18 -11.95
CA ASN A 332 2.24 -24.88 -11.32
C ASN A 332 1.28 -23.95 -12.10
N GLU A 333 0.24 -24.50 -12.74
CA GLU A 333 -0.74 -23.73 -13.52
C GLU A 333 -1.49 -22.71 -12.67
N GLU A 334 -1.86 -23.07 -11.44
CA GLU A 334 -2.53 -22.15 -10.51
C GLU A 334 -1.63 -20.98 -10.10
N LEU A 335 -0.32 -21.23 -9.89
CA LEU A 335 0.67 -20.19 -9.62
C LEU A 335 0.83 -19.26 -10.84
N PHE A 336 0.89 -19.83 -12.05
CA PHE A 336 0.90 -19.06 -13.29
C PHE A 336 -0.33 -18.16 -13.40
N GLU A 337 -1.54 -18.72 -13.27
CA GLU A 337 -2.78 -17.97 -13.41
C GLU A 337 -2.89 -16.87 -12.36
N PHE A 338 -2.45 -17.13 -11.13
CA PHE A 338 -2.38 -16.12 -10.07
C PHE A 338 -1.48 -14.93 -10.46
N ARG A 339 -0.28 -15.17 -11.00
CA ARG A 339 0.66 -14.11 -11.42
C ARG A 339 0.21 -13.41 -12.70
N TYR A 340 -0.28 -14.17 -13.68
CA TYR A 340 -0.70 -13.64 -14.98
C TYR A 340 -1.95 -12.77 -14.84
N ALA A 341 -2.95 -13.21 -14.07
CA ALA A 341 -4.16 -12.44 -13.84
C ALA A 341 -3.86 -11.10 -13.14
N GLU A 342 -2.95 -11.07 -12.16
CA GLU A 342 -2.48 -9.83 -11.55
C GLU A 342 -1.79 -8.94 -12.59
N ALA A 343 -0.81 -9.47 -13.31
CA ALA A 343 -0.02 -8.68 -14.25
C ALA A 343 -0.86 -8.11 -15.39
N ALA A 344 -1.74 -8.92 -15.99
CA ALA A 344 -2.60 -8.50 -17.08
C ALA A 344 -3.60 -7.43 -16.63
N TYR A 345 -4.12 -7.53 -15.41
CA TYR A 345 -5.01 -6.53 -14.85
C TYR A 345 -4.28 -5.21 -14.60
N GLU A 346 -3.16 -5.23 -13.86
CA GLU A 346 -2.47 -4.00 -13.46
C GLU A 346 -1.76 -3.32 -14.64
N ALA A 347 -1.34 -4.05 -15.67
CA ALA A 347 -0.77 -3.48 -16.91
C ALA A 347 -1.77 -2.65 -17.73
N GLY A 348 -3.07 -2.85 -17.51
CA GLY A 348 -4.15 -2.07 -18.14
C GLY A 348 -4.45 -0.75 -17.43
N ILE A 349 -3.83 -0.49 -16.28
CA ILE A 349 -4.13 0.65 -15.41
C ILE A 349 -2.89 1.52 -15.28
N GLU A 350 -3.06 2.84 -15.30
CA GLU A 350 -1.95 3.76 -15.01
C GLU A 350 -1.61 3.72 -13.52
N GLN A 351 -0.39 3.27 -13.21
CA GLN A 351 0.11 3.11 -11.86
C GLN A 351 1.02 4.27 -11.48
N TYR A 352 0.91 4.74 -10.24
CA TYR A 352 1.84 5.71 -9.69
C TYR A 352 2.61 5.11 -8.54
N ARG A 353 3.93 5.04 -8.64
CA ARG A 353 4.79 4.43 -7.62
C ARG A 353 5.70 5.49 -7.04
N TYR A 354 5.73 5.56 -5.72
CA TYR A 354 6.63 6.46 -5.02
C TYR A 354 7.43 5.73 -3.96
N MET A 355 8.68 6.14 -3.85
CA MET A 355 9.50 5.90 -2.68
C MET A 355 9.41 7.12 -1.77
N PHE A 356 9.15 6.92 -0.49
CA PHE A 356 9.18 7.93 0.55
C PHE A 356 10.31 7.61 1.51
N VAL A 357 11.10 8.63 1.86
CA VAL A 357 12.15 8.53 2.86
C VAL A 357 11.91 9.58 3.92
N SER A 358 11.93 9.18 5.18
CA SER A 358 11.64 10.06 6.31
C SER A 358 12.53 9.72 7.51
N ARG A 359 12.65 10.65 8.46
CA ARG A 359 13.49 10.52 9.66
C ARG A 359 12.76 11.15 10.84
N THR A 360 12.87 10.57 12.02
CA THR A 360 12.33 11.20 13.23
C THR A 360 12.95 12.59 13.46
N ALA A 361 12.11 13.54 13.83
CA ALA A 361 12.47 14.95 14.01
C ALA A 361 13.33 15.21 15.26
#